data_AF-A0A958FD73-F1
#
_entry.id   AF-A0A958FD73-F1
#
_cell.length_a   1.000
_cell.length_b   1.000
_cell.length_c   1.000
_cell.angle_alpha   90.00
_cell.angle_beta   90.00
_cell.angle_gamma   90.00
#
_symmetry.space_group_name_H-M   'P 1'
#
loop_
_entity.id
_entity.type
_entity.pdbx_description
1 polymer ?
#
loop_
_entity_poly.entity_id
_entity_poly.type
_entity_poly.pdbx_seq_one_letter_code
_entity_poly.pdbx_strand_id
1 'polypeptide(L)'
;MRVPFVDLKAQYHAIQPAIDAAIASVIKDTAFIKGKYVKAFEQAFAEAYGVAHCLGVGNGTDAIYIALKALGIGAGDEVITVANSWISTSETITQAGATPVFVDIDPDTYTIDAGQITAKISPRTKAVIPVHLYGQP
;
A
#
# COMPACT_ATOMS: atom_id res chain seq x y z
N MET A 1 13.39 15.29 -29.81
CA MET A 1 12.08 14.85 -29.28
C MET A 1 12.27 14.46 -27.81
N ARG A 2 11.43 14.93 -26.89
CA ARG A 2 11.50 14.57 -25.47
C ARG A 2 10.42 13.54 -25.18
N VAL A 3 10.80 12.35 -24.71
CA VAL A 3 9.86 11.31 -24.26
C VAL A 3 9.75 11.41 -22.73
N PRO A 4 8.57 11.74 -22.17
CA PRO A 4 8.40 11.80 -20.71
C PRO A 4 8.43 10.39 -20.11
N PHE A 5 8.95 10.25 -18.89
CA PHE A 5 8.96 8.98 -18.17
C PHE A 5 7.53 8.51 -17.80
N VAL A 6 6.67 9.45 -17.38
CA VAL A 6 5.23 9.25 -17.13
C VAL A 6 4.48 10.50 -17.60
N ASP A 7 3.38 10.34 -18.33
CA ASP A 7 2.54 11.44 -18.83
C ASP A 7 1.13 11.42 -18.23
N LEU A 8 0.99 12.04 -17.06
CA LEU A 8 -0.30 12.17 -16.36
C LEU A 8 -1.26 13.13 -17.07
N LYS A 9 -0.74 14.04 -17.90
CA LYS A 9 -1.58 14.99 -18.65
C LYS A 9 -2.35 14.26 -19.74
N ALA A 10 -1.66 13.39 -20.49
CA ALA A 10 -2.30 12.52 -21.48
C ALA A 10 -3.37 11.63 -20.84
N GLN A 11 -3.10 11.06 -19.67
CA GLN A 11 -4.07 10.25 -18.93
C GLN A 11 -5.31 11.07 -18.55
N TYR A 12 -5.16 12.25 -17.94
CA TYR A 12 -6.29 13.10 -17.58
C TYR A 12 -7.15 13.46 -18.80
N HIS A 13 -6.53 13.90 -19.90
CA HIS A 13 -7.27 14.25 -21.12
C HIS A 13 -8.09 13.07 -21.68
N ALA A 14 -7.62 11.83 -21.54
CA ALA A 14 -8.33 10.64 -22.02
C ALA A 14 -9.63 10.35 -21.24
N ILE A 15 -9.74 10.82 -19.99
CA ILE A 15 -10.90 10.59 -19.12
C ILE A 15 -11.51 11.89 -18.56
N GLN A 16 -11.16 13.03 -19.15
CA GLN A 16 -11.46 14.36 -18.63
C GLN A 16 -12.95 14.58 -18.34
N PRO A 17 -13.90 14.27 -19.26
CA PRO A 17 -15.33 14.52 -18.98
C PRO A 17 -15.83 13.81 -17.73
N ALA A 18 -15.32 12.60 -17.45
CA ALA A 18 -15.72 11.83 -16.28
C ALA A 18 -15.12 12.41 -14.98
N ILE A 19 -13.84 12.77 -15.00
CA ILE A 19 -13.16 13.37 -13.84
C ILE A 19 -13.76 14.73 -13.48
N ASP A 20 -13.97 15.61 -14.46
CA ASP A 20 -14.52 16.95 -14.23
C ASP A 20 -15.94 16.89 -13.65
N ALA A 21 -16.78 15.98 -14.16
CA ALA A 21 -18.12 15.74 -13.63
C ALA A 21 -18.09 15.21 -12.19
N ALA A 22 -17.18 14.29 -11.86
CA ALA A 22 -17.02 13.76 -10.51
C ALA A 22 -16.58 14.85 -9.52
N ILE A 23 -15.59 15.68 -9.88
CA ILE A 23 -15.12 16.81 -9.06
C ILE A 23 -16.27 17.80 -8.82
N ALA A 24 -17.00 18.18 -9.87
CA ALA A 24 -18.13 19.10 -9.76
C ALA A 24 -19.23 18.57 -8.81
N SER A 25 -19.48 17.26 -8.84
CA SER A 25 -20.47 16.60 -7.98
C SER A 25 -20.06 16.62 -6.50
N VAL A 26 -18.77 16.37 -6.20
CA VAL A 26 -18.24 16.47 -4.83
C VAL A 26 -18.40 17.89 -4.27
N ILE A 27 -18.07 18.90 -5.08
CA ILE A 27 -18.18 20.32 -4.69
C ILE A 27 -19.64 20.70 -4.45
N LYS A 28 -20.53 20.33 -5.38
CA LYS A 28 -21.97 20.63 -5.28
C LYS A 28 -22.59 20.05 -4.01
N ASP A 29 -22.16 18.86 -3.61
CA ASP A 29 -22.69 18.16 -2.44
C ASP A 29 -21.93 18.47 -1.13
N THR A 30 -20.90 19.31 -1.19
CA THR A 30 -19.98 19.63 -0.07
C THR A 30 -19.42 18.40 0.66
N ALA A 31 -19.28 17.29 -0.08
CA ALA A 31 -18.97 15.97 0.47
C ALA A 31 -17.45 15.72 0.59
N PHE A 32 -16.74 16.60 1.30
CA PHE A 32 -15.27 16.65 1.26
C PHE A 32 -14.57 15.58 2.11
N ILE A 33 -15.20 15.06 3.17
CA ILE A 33 -14.58 14.10 4.10
C ILE A 33 -15.57 12.97 4.39
N LYS A 34 -15.11 11.72 4.21
CA LYS A 34 -15.85 10.48 4.57
C LYS A 34 -17.31 10.44 4.08
N GLY A 35 -17.57 10.99 2.88
CA GLY A 35 -18.90 11.05 2.27
C GLY A 35 -19.25 9.85 1.39
N LYS A 36 -20.41 9.93 0.73
CA LYS A 36 -20.92 8.89 -0.17
C LYS A 36 -19.93 8.45 -1.25
N TYR A 37 -19.10 9.37 -1.74
CA TYR A 37 -18.09 9.10 -2.76
C TYR A 37 -16.98 8.17 -2.27
N VAL A 38 -16.53 8.35 -1.02
CA VAL A 38 -15.53 7.45 -0.39
C VAL A 38 -16.13 6.06 -0.19
N LYS A 39 -17.35 5.98 0.35
CA LYS A 39 -18.03 4.70 0.58
C LYS A 39 -18.26 3.92 -0.72
N ALA A 40 -18.65 4.61 -1.79
CA ALA A 40 -18.82 3.99 -3.10
C ALA A 40 -17.49 3.46 -3.67
N PHE A 41 -16.41 4.22 -3.52
CA PHE A 41 -15.07 3.75 -3.89
C PHE A 41 -14.64 2.52 -3.09
N GLU A 42 -14.76 2.56 -1.75
CA GLU A 42 -14.40 1.44 -0.88
C GLU A 42 -15.17 0.16 -1.27
N GLN A 43 -16.47 0.27 -1.52
CA GLN A 43 -17.27 -0.86 -1.96
C GLN A 43 -16.80 -1.40 -3.32
N ALA A 44 -16.67 -0.53 -4.32
CA ALA A 44 -16.24 -0.94 -5.66
C ALA A 44 -14.83 -1.53 -5.68
N PHE A 45 -13.92 -0.99 -4.86
CA PHE A 45 -12.56 -1.50 -4.73
C PHE A 45 -12.54 -2.86 -4.02
N ALA A 46 -13.32 -3.04 -2.95
CA ALA A 46 -13.46 -4.33 -2.28
C ALA A 46 -13.98 -5.41 -3.26
N GLU A 47 -15.02 -5.07 -4.05
CA GLU A 47 -15.58 -5.94 -5.08
C GLU A 47 -14.55 -6.29 -6.17
N ALA A 48 -13.80 -5.31 -6.67
CA ALA A 48 -12.80 -5.51 -7.73
C ALA A 48 -11.66 -6.46 -7.33
N TYR A 49 -11.28 -6.49 -6.06
CA TYR A 49 -10.23 -7.38 -5.52
C TYR A 49 -10.78 -8.63 -4.82
N GLY A 50 -12.10 -8.82 -4.79
CA GLY A 50 -12.73 -9.99 -4.17
C GLY A 50 -12.53 -10.07 -2.64
N VAL A 51 -12.38 -8.93 -1.97
CA VAL A 51 -12.20 -8.85 -0.51
C VAL A 51 -13.46 -8.35 0.18
N ALA A 52 -13.66 -8.73 1.45
CA ALA A 52 -14.86 -8.36 2.20
C ALA A 52 -14.91 -6.87 2.59
N HIS A 53 -13.75 -6.23 2.77
CA HIS A 53 -13.63 -4.88 3.31
C HIS A 53 -12.52 -4.10 2.60
N CYS A 54 -12.77 -2.81 2.38
CA CYS A 54 -11.78 -1.81 1.98
C CYS A 54 -11.94 -0.58 2.88
N LEU A 55 -10.82 0.00 3.33
CA LEU A 55 -10.82 1.24 4.10
C LEU A 55 -9.92 2.26 3.39
N GLY A 56 -10.49 3.39 3.00
CA GLY A 56 -9.78 4.53 2.43
C GLY A 56 -8.98 5.27 3.51
N VAL A 57 -7.69 5.44 3.27
CA VAL A 57 -6.75 6.16 4.15
C VAL A 57 -5.94 7.19 3.37
N GLY A 58 -5.09 7.96 4.06
CA GLY A 58 -4.38 9.10 3.47
C GLY A 58 -3.39 8.73 2.36
N ASN A 59 -2.70 7.59 2.49
CA ASN A 59 -1.70 7.10 1.54
C ASN A 59 -1.31 5.63 1.86
N GLY A 60 -0.41 5.04 1.05
CA GLY A 60 0.08 3.67 1.26
C GLY A 60 0.91 3.47 2.52
N THR A 61 1.66 4.48 2.98
CA THR A 61 2.42 4.42 4.24
C THR A 61 1.47 4.32 5.44
N ASP A 62 0.42 5.16 5.47
CA ASP A 62 -0.62 5.10 6.49
C ASP A 62 -1.33 3.75 6.49
N ALA A 63 -1.59 3.17 5.30
CA ALA A 63 -2.21 1.85 5.18
C ALA A 63 -1.39 0.76 5.89
N ILE A 64 -0.08 0.72 5.66
CA ILE A 64 0.82 -0.25 6.30
C ILE A 64 0.87 0.01 7.81
N TYR A 65 1.08 1.25 8.25
CA TYR A 65 1.15 1.58 9.67
C TYR A 65 -0.15 1.23 10.41
N ILE A 66 -1.32 1.58 9.86
CA ILE A 66 -2.62 1.26 10.45
C ILE A 66 -2.81 -0.26 10.55
N ALA A 67 -2.43 -1.02 9.52
CA ALA A 67 -2.49 -2.48 9.56
C ALA A 67 -1.60 -3.07 10.66
N LEU A 68 -0.36 -2.57 10.80
CA LEU A 68 0.54 -2.99 11.89
C LEU A 68 -0.06 -2.69 13.27
N LYS A 69 -0.60 -1.48 13.47
CA LYS A 69 -1.23 -1.11 14.75
C LYS A 69 -2.49 -1.94 15.03
N ALA A 70 -3.30 -2.24 14.02
CA ALA A 70 -4.51 -3.06 14.16
C ALA A 70 -4.19 -4.52 14.51
N LEU A 71 -3.06 -5.05 14.05
CA LEU A 71 -2.53 -6.36 14.41
C LEU A 71 -1.84 -6.40 15.79
N GLY A 72 -1.77 -5.26 16.49
CA GLY A 72 -1.14 -5.15 17.81
C GLY A 72 0.39 -5.17 17.77
N ILE A 73 1.01 -4.95 16.61
CA ILE A 73 2.46 -4.97 16.44
C ILE A 73 3.09 -3.75 17.13
N GLY A 74 4.17 -3.98 17.87
CA GLY A 74 4.93 -2.92 18.53
C GLY A 74 6.23 -3.37 19.18
N ALA A 75 6.55 -2.78 20.34
CA ALA A 75 7.83 -2.97 21.01
C ALA A 75 8.10 -4.45 21.36
N GLY A 76 9.28 -4.94 20.96
CA GLY A 76 9.69 -6.32 21.17
C GLY A 76 9.27 -7.28 20.06
N ASP A 77 8.46 -6.83 19.09
CA ASP A 77 8.11 -7.62 17.91
C ASP A 77 9.11 -7.45 16.78
N GLU A 78 9.19 -8.47 15.93
CA GLU A 78 9.92 -8.46 14.66
C GLU A 78 8.93 -8.59 13.50
N VAL A 79 9.17 -7.81 12.44
CA VAL A 79 8.43 -7.90 11.19
C VAL A 79 9.42 -8.17 10.06
N ILE A 80 9.23 -9.30 9.39
CA ILE A 80 10.08 -9.65 8.24
C ILE A 80 9.63 -8.82 7.03
N THR A 81 10.58 -8.23 6.32
CA THR A 81 10.33 -7.50 5.07
C THR A 81 11.51 -7.63 4.12
N VAL A 82 11.40 -7.10 2.91
CA VAL A 82 12.42 -7.19 1.87
C VAL A 82 13.41 -6.02 1.94
N ALA A 83 14.69 -6.32 1.75
CA ALA A 83 15.77 -5.30 1.78
C ALA A 83 15.65 -4.28 0.63
N ASN A 84 15.17 -4.73 -0.55
CA ASN A 84 14.95 -3.90 -1.72
C ASN A 84 13.47 -3.50 -1.84
N SER A 85 13.09 -2.38 -1.23
CA SER A 85 11.75 -1.79 -1.33
C SER A 85 11.82 -0.27 -1.20
N TRP A 86 10.68 0.39 -1.40
CA TRP A 86 10.49 1.74 -0.91
C TRP A 86 10.55 1.81 0.62
N ILE A 87 11.19 2.85 1.16
CA ILE A 87 11.52 2.98 2.58
C ILE A 87 10.32 2.87 3.53
N SER A 88 9.13 3.27 3.07
CA SER A 88 7.92 3.27 3.88
C SER A 88 7.55 1.89 4.42
N THR A 89 7.96 0.79 3.76
CA THR A 89 7.73 -0.56 4.29
C THR A 89 8.48 -0.80 5.61
N SER A 90 9.76 -0.44 5.71
CA SER A 90 10.55 -0.61 6.94
C SER A 90 10.34 0.53 7.93
N GLU A 91 10.13 1.75 7.44
CA GLU A 91 9.86 2.93 8.29
C GLU A 91 8.63 2.68 9.16
N THR A 92 7.53 2.20 8.59
CA THR A 92 6.28 1.96 9.32
C THR A 92 6.38 0.86 10.37
N ILE A 93 7.24 -0.14 10.15
CA ILE A 93 7.60 -1.16 11.16
C ILE A 93 8.25 -0.49 12.36
N THR A 94 9.27 0.35 12.13
CA THR A 94 9.93 1.08 13.22
C THR A 94 9.01 2.10 13.89
N GLN A 95 8.15 2.77 13.11
CA GLN A 95 7.14 3.71 13.60
C GLN A 95 6.13 3.02 14.51
N ALA A 96 5.76 1.77 14.22
CA ALA A 96 4.90 0.97 15.09
C ALA A 96 5.59 0.55 16.41
N GLY A 97 6.92 0.67 16.49
CA GLY A 97 7.77 0.27 17.61
C GLY A 97 8.43 -1.10 17.45
N ALA A 98 8.22 -1.77 16.31
CA ALA A 98 8.78 -3.09 16.02
C ALA A 98 10.14 -3.01 15.32
N THR A 99 10.82 -4.14 15.20
CA THR A 99 12.12 -4.26 14.52
C THR A 99 11.95 -4.87 13.14
N PRO A 100 12.39 -4.20 12.04
CA PRO A 100 12.39 -4.82 10.72
C PRO A 100 13.50 -5.89 10.64
N VAL A 101 13.13 -7.06 10.11
CA VAL A 101 14.07 -8.15 9.80
C VAL A 101 14.11 -8.32 8.30
N PHE A 102 15.27 -8.04 7.70
CA PHE A 102 15.40 -8.05 6.24
C PHE A 102 15.69 -9.45 5.68
N VAL A 103 14.96 -9.78 4.63
CA VAL A 103 15.22 -10.87 3.69
C VAL A 103 15.66 -10.26 2.36
N ASP A 104 16.59 -10.92 1.68
CA ASP A 104 17.06 -10.47 0.38
C ASP A 104 16.03 -10.76 -0.73
N ILE A 105 16.28 -10.29 -1.94
CA ILE A 105 15.41 -10.51 -3.10
C ILE A 105 15.77 -11.79 -3.86
N ASP A 106 14.78 -12.31 -4.59
CA ASP A 106 15.02 -13.14 -5.77
C ASP A 106 15.50 -12.20 -6.92
N PRO A 107 16.68 -12.46 -7.52
CA PRO A 107 17.26 -11.60 -8.55
C PRO A 107 16.46 -11.55 -9.86
N ASP A 108 15.62 -12.54 -10.13
CA ASP A 108 14.83 -12.62 -11.37
C ASP A 108 13.50 -11.85 -11.25
N THR A 109 12.97 -11.70 -10.04
CA THR A 109 11.68 -11.05 -9.79
C THR A 109 11.78 -9.73 -9.04
N TYR A 110 12.92 -9.47 -8.39
CA TYR A 110 13.15 -8.36 -7.47
C TYR A 110 12.18 -8.29 -6.28
N THR A 111 11.38 -9.35 -6.05
CA THR A 111 10.54 -9.50 -4.86
C THR A 111 11.29 -10.32 -3.80
N ILE A 112 10.71 -10.45 -2.60
CA ILE A 112 11.34 -11.15 -1.48
C ILE A 112 11.66 -12.61 -1.84
N ASP A 113 12.88 -13.09 -1.56
CA ASP A 113 13.22 -14.51 -1.72
C ASP A 113 12.49 -15.33 -0.64
N ALA A 114 11.41 -16.00 -1.06
CA ALA A 114 10.59 -16.81 -0.18
C ALA A 114 11.37 -17.95 0.50
N GLY A 115 12.42 -18.48 -0.16
CA GLY A 115 13.26 -19.54 0.38
C GLY A 115 14.11 -19.09 1.57
N GLN A 116 14.35 -17.79 1.71
CA GLN A 116 15.13 -17.22 2.82
C GLN A 116 14.27 -16.82 4.03
N ILE A 117 12.94 -16.75 3.90
CA ILE A 117 12.05 -16.27 4.97
C ILE A 117 12.14 -17.16 6.21
N THR A 118 12.06 -18.48 6.05
CA THR A 118 11.99 -19.43 7.19
C THR A 118 13.20 -19.29 8.12
N ALA A 119 14.39 -19.05 7.58
CA ALA A 119 15.62 -18.89 8.36
C ALA A 119 15.67 -17.57 9.17
N LYS A 120 14.79 -16.61 8.87
CA LYS A 120 14.67 -15.33 9.58
C LYS A 120 13.59 -15.32 10.65
N ILE A 121 12.76 -16.37 10.74
CA ILE A 121 11.70 -16.46 11.75
C ILE A 121 12.32 -16.68 13.12
N SER A 122 11.87 -15.90 14.10
CA SER A 122 12.21 -16.00 15.51
C SER A 122 10.93 -16.05 16.37
N PRO A 123 11.04 -16.35 17.69
CA PRO A 123 9.90 -16.23 18.60
C PRO A 123 9.28 -14.82 18.69
N ARG A 124 10.00 -13.79 18.23
CA ARG A 124 9.51 -12.39 18.17
C ARG A 124 8.83 -12.06 16.85
N THR A 125 8.93 -12.89 15.82
CA THR A 125 8.32 -12.61 14.51
C THR A 125 6.80 -12.60 14.61
N LYS A 126 6.18 -11.48 14.21
CA LYS A 126 4.71 -11.31 14.22
C LYS A 126 4.08 -11.21 12.85
N ALA A 127 4.82 -10.74 11.85
CA ALA A 127 4.32 -10.57 10.50
C ALA A 127 5.44 -10.69 9.47
N VAL A 128 5.01 -10.93 8.22
CA VAL A 128 5.83 -10.83 7.02
C VAL A 128 5.14 -9.85 6.09
N ILE A 129 5.88 -8.85 5.60
CA ILE A 129 5.39 -7.89 4.61
C ILE A 129 6.19 -8.10 3.31
N PRO A 130 5.69 -8.95 2.38
CA PRO A 130 6.24 -8.98 1.03
C PRO A 130 5.88 -7.67 0.30
N VAL A 131 6.65 -7.35 -0.74
CA VAL A 131 6.41 -6.18 -1.59
C VAL A 131 6.34 -6.63 -3.03
N HIS A 132 5.21 -6.34 -3.67
CA HIS A 132 4.99 -6.57 -5.09
C HIS A 132 5.68 -5.45 -5.91
N LEU A 133 7.01 -5.48 -5.92
CA LEU A 133 7.84 -4.41 -6.45
C LEU A 133 7.63 -4.26 -7.97
N TYR A 134 7.60 -3.02 -8.46
CA TYR A 134 7.39 -2.69 -9.88
C TYR A 134 6.11 -3.23 -10.53
N GLY A 135 5.13 -3.67 -9.73
CA GLY A 135 3.87 -4.24 -10.21
C GLY A 135 3.92 -5.75 -10.44
N GLN A 136 4.97 -6.43 -9.97
CA GLN A 136 5.11 -7.87 -10.03
C GLN A 136 4.71 -8.51 -8.68
N PRO A 137 3.68 -9.36 -8.64
CA PRO A 137 3.24 -10.01 -7.41
C PRO A 137 4.20 -11.11 -6.93
#